data_AF-J3BJK1-F1
#
_entry.id   AF-J3BJK1-F1
#
_cell.length_a   1.000
_cell.length_b   1.000
_cell.length_c   1.000
_cell.angle_alpha   90.00
_cell.angle_beta   90.00
_cell.angle_gamma   90.00
#
_symmetry.space_group_name_H-M   'P 1'
#
loop_
_entity.id
_entity.type
_entity.pdbx_description
1 polymer ?
#
loop_
_entity_poly.entity_id
_entity_poly.type
_entity_poly.pdbx_seq_one_letter_code
_entity_poly.pdbx_strand_id
1 'polypeptide(L)' 'MGMQGKDRQIDNIEFNVVDIDRSKTFYGSIFGWSFVDYGPTYTGFSDGRMSRRAEVDP' A
#
# COMPACT_ATOMS: atom_id res chain seq x y z
N MET A 1 -1.42 13.65 -27.50
CA MET A 1 -0.68 12.99 -26.40
C MET A 1 -1.67 12.09 -25.68
N GLY A 2 -1.73 10.80 -26.04
CA GLY A 2 -2.63 9.86 -25.37
C GLY A 2 -2.08 9.52 -23.99
N MET A 3 -2.90 9.68 -22.95
CA MET A 3 -2.58 9.16 -21.62
C MET A 3 -2.32 7.66 -21.78
N GLN A 4 -1.09 7.24 -21.51
CA GLN A 4 -0.71 5.83 -21.55
C GLN A 4 -1.59 5.12 -20.51
N GLY A 5 -2.60 4.37 -20.97
CA GLY A 5 -3.62 3.79 -20.11
C GLY A 5 -3.00 2.81 -19.12
N LYS A 6 -3.33 2.95 -17.83
CA LYS A 6 -2.99 1.99 -16.76
C LYS A 6 -3.80 0.68 -16.89
N ASP A 7 -4.07 0.22 -18.11
CA ASP A 7 -4.85 -0.98 -18.34
C ASP A 7 -4.05 -2.21 -17.91
N ARG A 8 -4.71 -3.14 -17.19
CA ARG A 8 -4.18 -4.44 -16.75
C ARG A 8 -2.96 -4.39 -15.81
N GLN A 9 -2.82 -3.33 -15.00
CA GLN A 9 -1.81 -3.29 -13.94
C GLN A 9 -2.43 -3.64 -12.58
N ILE A 10 -1.62 -4.23 -11.71
CA ILE A 10 -1.98 -4.39 -10.29
C ILE A 10 -1.60 -3.09 -9.58
N ASP A 11 -2.60 -2.41 -9.06
CA ASP A 11 -2.44 -1.13 -8.34
C ASP A 11 -2.63 -1.28 -6.82
N ASN A 12 -3.16 -2.41 -6.35
CA ASN A 12 -3.31 -2.71 -4.93
C ASN A 12 -3.20 -4.20 -4.66
N ILE A 13 -2.55 -4.56 -3.55
CA ILE A 13 -2.52 -5.91 -2.98
C ILE A 13 -2.63 -5.78 -1.46
N GLU A 14 -3.29 -6.74 -0.82
CA GLU A 14 -3.46 -6.76 0.63
C GLU A 14 -2.88 -8.05 1.21
N PHE A 15 -2.27 -7.93 2.38
CA PHE A 15 -1.67 -9.04 3.10
C PHE A 15 -2.33 -9.18 4.47
N ASN A 16 -2.77 -10.39 4.80
CA ASN A 16 -3.09 -10.73 6.17
C ASN A 16 -1.78 -11.05 6.91
N VAL A 17 -1.53 -10.34 8.01
CA VAL A 17 -0.33 -10.52 8.83
C VAL A 17 -0.72 -10.74 10.29
N VAL A 18 0.11 -11.47 11.01
CA VAL A 18 -0.11 -11.75 12.44
C VAL A 18 0.27 -10.55 13.31
N ASP A 19 1.28 -9.78 12.89
CA ASP A 19 1.83 -8.64 13.62
C ASP A 19 2.14 -7.50 12.64
N ILE A 20 1.34 -6.44 12.72
CA ILE A 20 1.41 -5.30 11.80
C ILE A 20 2.71 -4.52 11.99
N ASP A 21 3.12 -4.25 13.24
CA ASP A 21 4.29 -3.42 13.51
C ASP A 21 5.58 -4.11 13.07
N ARG A 22 5.66 -5.42 13.28
CA ARG A 22 6.78 -6.23 12.77
C ARG A 22 6.81 -6.25 11.25
N SER A 23 5.65 -6.37 10.59
CA SER A 23 5.57 -6.31 9.13
C SER A 23 5.98 -4.94 8.57
N LYS A 24 5.51 -3.83 9.18
CA LYS A 24 5.91 -2.46 8.79
C LYS A 24 7.43 -2.27 8.86
N THR A 25 8.03 -2.71 9.96
CA THR A 25 9.49 -2.64 10.15
C THR A 25 10.24 -3.43 9.08
N PHE A 26 9.81 -4.67 8.83
CA PHE A 26 10.45 -5.53 7.84
C PHE A 26 10.34 -4.96 6.42
N TYR A 27 9.11 -4.74 5.93
CA TYR A 27 8.89 -4.27 4.56
C TYR A 27 9.41 -2.84 4.34
N GLY A 28 9.31 -1.97 5.35
CA GLY A 28 9.88 -0.63 5.30
C GLY A 28 11.41 -0.66 5.20
N SER A 29 12.09 -1.55 5.94
CA SER A 29 13.56 -1.64 5.90
C SER A 29 14.11 -2.25 4.60
N ILE A 30 13.44 -3.28 4.06
CA ILE A 30 13.94 -4.00 2.88
C ILE A 30 13.55 -3.30 1.59
N PHE A 31 12.33 -2.78 1.49
CA PHE A 31 11.80 -2.23 0.25
C PHE A 31 11.63 -0.71 0.26
N GLY A 32 11.90 -0.05 1.40
CA GLY A 32 11.70 1.40 1.53
C GLY A 32 10.22 1.79 1.52
N TRP A 33 9.31 0.85 1.84
CA TRP A 33 7.87 1.14 1.89
C TRP A 33 7.53 2.12 3.02
N SER A 34 6.58 3.01 2.72
CA SER A 34 6.00 3.94 3.69
C SER A 34 4.62 3.45 4.11
N PHE A 35 4.15 3.84 5.30
CA PHE A 35 2.91 3.31 5.88
C PHE A 35 2.02 4.42 6.45
N VAL A 36 0.70 4.22 6.35
CA VAL A 36 -0.33 5.07 6.95
C VAL A 36 -1.29 4.17 7.73
N ASP A 37 -1.42 4.42 9.03
CA ASP A 37 -2.30 3.66 9.90
C ASP A 37 -3.72 4.26 9.88
N TYR A 38 -4.72 3.40 9.71
CA TYR A 38 -6.15 3.77 9.76
C TYR A 38 -6.84 3.24 11.02
N GLY A 39 -6.10 2.49 11.84
CA GLY A 39 -6.56 1.88 13.08
C GLY A 39 -5.54 0.86 13.58
N PRO A 40 -5.79 0.25 14.76
CA PRO A 40 -4.84 -0.69 15.37
C PRO A 40 -4.65 -1.99 14.58
N THR A 41 -5.58 -2.30 13.67
CA THR A 41 -5.60 -3.56 12.90
C THR A 41 -5.54 -3.36 11.40
N TYR A 42 -5.35 -2.11 10.92
CA TYR A 42 -5.28 -1.83 9.49
C TYR A 42 -4.29 -0.71 9.16
N THR A 43 -3.35 -1.02 8.28
CA THR A 43 -2.34 -0.10 7.76
C THR A 43 -2.28 -0.22 6.24
N GLY A 44 -2.20 0.91 5.55
CA GLY A 44 -1.88 0.96 4.13
C GLY A 44 -0.39 1.17 3.93
N PHE A 45 0.15 0.71 2.80
CA PHE A 45 1.53 0.97 2.42
C PHE A 45 1.63 1.62 1.04
N SER A 46 2.78 2.25 0.77
CA SER A 46 3.14 2.78 -0.54
C SER A 46 4.61 2.50 -0.86
N ASP A 47 4.87 2.02 -2.07
CA ASP A 47 6.21 1.75 -2.62
C ASP A 47 6.73 2.90 -3.52
N GLY A 48 5.98 4.00 -3.62
CA GLY A 48 6.27 5.13 -4.51
C GLY A 48 5.59 5.07 -5.88
N ARG A 49 5.05 3.91 -6.29
CA ARG A 49 4.25 3.73 -7.52
C ARG A 49 2.83 3.30 -7.20
N MET A 50 2.70 2.27 -6.37
CA MET A 50 1.46 1.77 -5.81
C MET A 50 1.19 2.51 -4.52
N SER A 51 0.20 3.39 -4.56
CA SER A 51 -0.46 3.90 -3.37
C SER A 51 -1.92 3.49 -3.45
N ARG A 52 -2.51 3.11 -2.32
CA ARG A 52 -3.98 3.02 -2.22
C ARG A 52 -4.51 4.36 -2.74
N ARG A 53 -5.17 4.37 -3.90
CA ARG A 53 -5.93 5.55 -4.31
C ARG A 53 -6.90 5.78 -3.15
N ALA A 54 -6.79 6.93 -2.50
CA ALA A 54 -7.78 7.37 -1.53
C ALA A 54 -9.08 7.65 -2.29
N GLU A 55 -9.72 6.60 -2.79
CA GLU A 55 -11.14 6.62 -3.06
C GLU A 55 -11.76 6.55 -1.66
N VAL A 56 -12.19 7.73 -1.21
CA VAL A 56 -13.10 7.84 -0.07
C VAL A 56 -14.30 6.99 -0.46
N ASP A 57 -14.40 5.80 0.12
CA ASP A 57 -15.60 4.99 0.07
C ASP A 57 -16.74 5.85 0.68
N PRO A 58 -17.81 6.16 -0.06
CA PRO A 58 -18.92 6.97 0.46
C PRO A 58 -19.60 6.36 1.69
#